data_AF-A0AAU2U2U1-F1
#
_entry.id   AF-A0AAU2U2U1-F1
#
_cell.length_a   1.000
_cell.length_b   1.000
_cell.length_c   1.000
_cell.angle_alpha   90.00
_cell.angle_beta   90.00
_cell.angle_gamma   90.00
#
_symmetry.space_group_name_H-M   'P 1'
#
loop_
_entity.id
_entity.type
_entity.pdbx_description
1 polymer ?
#
loop_
_entity_poly.entity_id
_entity_poly.type
_entity_poly.pdbx_seq_one_letter_code
_entity_poly.pdbx_strand_id
1 'polypeptide(L)'
;MAPGERVEFINLAVSGAQTRDVLERQLPAGLELRPDVVSVVVGVNDTLRCTFDIHAVAARLDMVYGAFAEQGAVLLTACLPDPGGTLGLPGALARPLARRQRAVNAVVHALSERYGAVHLHAAEGAWLTDRAMWSADRLHPGERGHRQLAVRFHAVLAEAGLATGAAPSPEPEFPAPTTSASLWWLATAGTGWVARRCTDLLPQLLTLAADELRHRARGTSARLDLRASAAVSAALAALSVAERQPDAA
;
A
#
# COMPACT_ATOMS: atom_id res chain seq x y z
N MET A 1 -10.63 -5.49 -27.06
CA MET A 1 -9.67 -4.67 -27.82
C MET A 1 -9.18 -5.46 -29.03
N ALA A 2 -9.27 -4.88 -30.23
CA ALA A 2 -8.72 -5.48 -31.44
C ALA A 2 -7.19 -5.25 -31.50
N PRO A 3 -6.41 -6.09 -32.21
CA PRO A 3 -4.97 -5.85 -32.39
C PRO A 3 -4.75 -4.50 -33.09
N GLY A 4 -4.10 -3.54 -32.41
CA GLY A 4 -3.74 -2.23 -32.99
C GLY A 4 -4.28 -0.99 -32.26
N GLU A 5 -5.08 -1.12 -31.20
CA GLU A 5 -5.43 0.01 -30.34
C GLU A 5 -4.20 0.49 -29.55
N ARG A 6 -3.94 1.80 -29.58
CA ARG A 6 -2.85 2.41 -28.81
C ARG A 6 -3.24 2.42 -27.34
N VAL A 7 -2.46 1.72 -26.52
CA VAL A 7 -2.52 1.79 -25.06
C VAL A 7 -1.54 2.85 -24.60
N GLU A 8 -2.00 3.77 -23.77
CA GLU A 8 -1.15 4.73 -23.09
C GLU A 8 -0.99 4.34 -21.62
N PHE A 9 0.23 4.43 -21.09
CA PHE A 9 0.53 4.19 -19.69
C PHE A 9 1.16 5.43 -19.09
N ILE A 10 0.54 5.96 -18.04
CA ILE A 10 1.00 7.16 -17.32
C ILE A 10 1.21 6.79 -15.86
N ASN A 11 2.43 7.04 -15.36
CA ASN A 11 2.78 6.79 -13.97
C ASN A 11 2.84 8.12 -13.19
N LEU A 12 1.87 8.31 -12.29
CA LEU A 12 1.81 9.46 -11.38
C LEU A 12 2.43 9.17 -9.99
N ALA A 13 2.95 7.95 -9.77
CA ALA A 13 3.49 7.54 -8.49
C ALA A 13 4.81 8.25 -8.17
N VAL A 14 4.96 8.66 -6.91
CA VAL A 14 6.16 9.31 -6.40
C VAL A 14 6.68 8.54 -5.20
N SER A 15 8.00 8.34 -5.14
CA SER A 15 8.64 7.66 -4.01
C SER A 15 8.31 8.36 -2.68
N GLY A 16 7.84 7.59 -1.70
CA GLY A 16 7.50 8.09 -0.37
C GLY A 16 6.11 8.71 -0.23
N ALA A 17 5.30 8.71 -1.30
CA ALA A 17 3.92 9.22 -1.28
C ALA A 17 3.04 8.54 -0.23
N GLN A 18 2.23 9.34 0.45
CA GLN A 18 1.17 8.95 1.37
C GLN A 18 -0.20 9.07 0.70
N THR A 19 -1.24 8.54 1.33
CA THR A 19 -2.63 8.74 0.88
C THR A 19 -3.01 10.21 0.68
N ARG A 20 -2.43 11.13 1.48
CA ARG A 20 -2.60 12.57 1.32
C ARG A 20 -2.06 13.07 -0.01
N ASP A 21 -0.85 12.64 -0.39
CA ASP A 21 -0.21 13.08 -1.64
C ASP A 21 -0.99 12.54 -2.85
N VAL A 22 -1.56 11.34 -2.73
CA VAL A 22 -2.45 10.78 -3.75
C VAL A 22 -3.68 11.67 -3.91
N LEU A 23 -4.40 11.97 -2.82
CA LEU A 23 -5.61 12.79 -2.86
C LEU A 23 -5.34 14.22 -3.38
N GLU A 24 -4.31 14.88 -2.86
CA GLU A 24 -4.11 16.32 -3.11
C GLU A 24 -3.39 16.61 -4.43
N ARG A 25 -2.61 15.66 -4.95
CA ARG A 25 -1.73 15.91 -6.12
C ARG A 25 -1.95 14.94 -7.27
N GLN A 26 -2.03 13.64 -6.99
CA GLN A 26 -2.11 12.63 -8.05
C GLN A 26 -3.54 12.47 -8.56
N LEU A 27 -4.55 12.57 -7.68
CA LEU A 27 -5.95 12.44 -8.06
C LEU A 27 -6.38 13.54 -9.06
N PRO A 28 -6.14 14.84 -8.83
CA PRO A 28 -6.52 15.87 -9.82
C PRO A 28 -5.91 15.60 -11.19
N ALA A 29 -4.60 15.31 -11.25
CA ALA A 29 -3.92 15.00 -12.50
C ALA A 29 -4.43 13.69 -13.14
N GLY A 30 -4.77 12.67 -12.34
CA GLY A 30 -5.30 11.41 -12.83
C GLY A 30 -6.71 11.54 -13.41
N LEU A 31 -7.57 12.36 -12.80
CA LEU A 31 -8.93 12.61 -13.28
C LEU A 31 -8.96 13.36 -14.62
N GLU A 32 -7.97 14.22 -14.90
CA GLU A 32 -7.82 14.91 -16.19
C GLU A 32 -7.55 13.93 -17.35
N LEU A 33 -6.89 12.80 -17.07
CA LEU A 33 -6.55 11.79 -18.06
C LEU A 33 -7.75 10.92 -18.48
N ARG A 34 -8.83 10.90 -17.68
CA ARG A 34 -10.00 10.03 -17.85
C ARG A 34 -9.63 8.57 -18.17
N PRO A 35 -8.89 7.90 -17.27
CA PRO A 35 -8.35 6.57 -17.56
C PRO A 35 -9.46 5.51 -17.63
N ASP A 36 -9.34 4.55 -18.55
CA ASP A 36 -10.18 3.35 -18.55
C ASP A 36 -9.85 2.43 -17.35
N VAL A 37 -8.59 2.44 -16.92
CA VAL A 37 -8.07 1.61 -15.83
C VAL A 37 -7.13 2.44 -14.97
N VAL A 38 -7.31 2.40 -13.65
CA VAL A 38 -6.45 3.09 -12.69
C VAL A 38 -5.95 2.13 -11.63
N SER A 39 -4.66 2.21 -11.29
CA SER A 39 -4.10 1.45 -10.17
C SER A 39 -3.77 2.38 -9.01
N VAL A 40 -4.32 2.09 -7.84
CA VAL A 40 -4.07 2.85 -6.61
C VAL A 40 -3.58 1.91 -5.52
N VAL A 41 -2.26 1.81 -5.40
CA VAL A 41 -1.58 0.96 -4.42
C VAL A 41 -0.72 1.85 -3.52
N VAL A 42 -1.26 2.16 -2.33
CA VAL A 42 -0.67 3.12 -1.38
C VAL A 42 -0.99 2.71 0.07
N GLY A 43 -0.27 3.27 1.04
CA GLY A 43 -0.59 3.14 2.46
C GLY A 43 0.58 2.64 3.33
N VAL A 44 1.54 1.89 2.75
CA VAL A 44 2.73 1.45 3.50
C VAL A 44 3.50 2.65 4.04
N ASN A 45 3.64 3.71 3.24
CA ASN A 45 4.31 4.93 3.68
C ASN A 45 3.60 5.63 4.84
N ASP A 46 2.26 5.65 4.86
CA ASP A 46 1.48 6.21 5.95
C ASP A 46 1.80 5.50 7.27
N THR A 47 1.93 4.16 7.25
CA THR A 47 2.27 3.38 8.47
C THR A 47 3.62 3.76 9.07
N LEU A 48 4.54 4.24 8.22
CA LEU A 48 5.89 4.67 8.54
C LEU A 48 5.98 6.17 8.83
N ARG A 49 4.93 6.79 9.39
CA ARG A 49 4.93 8.22 9.72
C ARG A 49 4.41 8.48 11.10
N CYS A 50 4.90 9.58 11.67
CA CYS A 50 4.41 10.04 12.96
C CYS A 50 2.93 10.44 12.94
N THR A 51 2.48 10.93 11.79
CA THR A 51 1.13 11.39 11.50
C THR A 51 0.16 10.27 11.09
N PHE A 52 0.50 8.99 11.32
CA PHE A 52 -0.39 7.89 10.98
C PHE A 52 -1.73 8.03 11.70
N ASP A 53 -2.79 8.13 10.91
CA ASP A 53 -4.18 8.18 11.36
C ASP A 53 -5.03 7.38 10.38
N ILE A 54 -5.66 6.32 10.89
CA ILE A 54 -6.47 5.43 10.07
C ILE A 54 -7.76 6.08 9.58
N HIS A 55 -8.33 7.04 10.32
CA HIS A 55 -9.52 7.79 9.87
C HIS A 55 -9.18 8.62 8.64
N ALA A 56 -8.05 9.33 8.69
CA ALA A 56 -7.59 10.13 7.59
C ALA A 56 -7.20 9.28 6.36
N VAL A 57 -6.56 8.11 6.57
CA VAL A 57 -6.29 7.15 5.49
C VAL A 57 -7.59 6.65 4.84
N ALA A 58 -8.58 6.27 5.65
CA ALA A 58 -9.87 5.78 5.15
C ALA A 58 -10.61 6.84 4.34
N ALA A 59 -10.75 8.06 4.87
CA ALA A 59 -11.42 9.15 4.17
C ALA A 59 -10.74 9.51 2.84
N ARG A 60 -9.40 9.55 2.81
CA ARG A 60 -8.67 9.89 1.58
C ARG A 60 -8.80 8.79 0.52
N LEU A 61 -8.72 7.52 0.91
CA LEU A 61 -8.90 6.41 -0.02
C LEU A 61 -10.33 6.34 -0.54
N ASP A 62 -11.33 6.60 0.32
CA ASP A 62 -12.74 6.67 -0.07
C ASP A 62 -12.96 7.72 -1.17
N MET A 63 -12.43 8.94 -0.97
CA MET A 63 -12.50 10.02 -1.97
C MET A 63 -11.78 9.66 -3.28
N VAL A 64 -10.57 9.09 -3.20
CA VAL A 64 -9.80 8.72 -4.39
C VAL A 64 -10.50 7.62 -5.18
N TYR A 65 -10.98 6.57 -4.49
CA TYR A 65 -11.62 5.43 -5.14
C TYR A 65 -12.98 5.84 -5.72
N GLY A 66 -13.76 6.60 -4.96
CA GLY A 66 -15.04 7.15 -5.41
C GLY A 66 -14.90 8.01 -6.65
N ALA A 67 -13.96 8.95 -6.67
CA ALA A 67 -13.78 9.84 -7.82
C ALA A 67 -13.42 9.10 -9.13
N PHE A 68 -12.59 8.06 -9.07
CA PHE A 68 -12.29 7.25 -10.25
C PHE A 68 -13.45 6.32 -10.63
N ALA A 69 -14.14 5.74 -9.65
CA ALA A 69 -15.33 4.92 -9.89
C ALA A 69 -16.46 5.73 -10.55
N GLU A 70 -16.65 7.00 -10.15
CA GLU A 70 -17.60 7.93 -10.76
C GLU A 70 -17.27 8.25 -12.23
N GLN A 71 -15.99 8.25 -12.61
CA GLN A 71 -15.58 8.36 -14.02
C GLN A 71 -15.76 7.05 -14.81
N GLY A 72 -16.14 5.95 -14.15
CA GLY A 72 -16.28 4.64 -14.78
C GLY A 72 -14.95 3.90 -14.99
N ALA A 73 -13.87 4.34 -14.34
CA ALA A 73 -12.57 3.67 -14.44
C ALA A 73 -12.57 2.34 -13.68
N VAL A 74 -11.94 1.31 -14.25
CA VAL A 74 -11.66 0.06 -13.53
C VAL A 74 -10.56 0.32 -12.50
N LEU A 75 -10.90 0.24 -11.22
CA LEU A 75 -9.97 0.45 -10.12
C LEU A 75 -9.23 -0.84 -9.75
N LEU A 76 -7.90 -0.80 -9.78
CA LEU A 76 -7.01 -1.86 -9.29
C LEU A 76 -6.38 -1.43 -7.97
N THR A 77 -6.37 -2.32 -6.98
CA THR A 77 -5.65 -2.09 -5.73
C THR A 77 -5.14 -3.39 -5.12
N ALA A 78 -4.38 -3.30 -4.04
CA ALA A 78 -3.83 -4.46 -3.35
C ALA A 78 -3.67 -4.20 -1.84
N CYS A 79 -3.94 -5.23 -1.03
CA CYS A 79 -3.44 -5.26 0.33
C CYS A 79 -1.95 -5.63 0.32
N LEU A 80 -1.15 -4.99 1.19
CA LEU A 80 0.31 -5.08 1.17
C LEU A 80 0.86 -5.66 2.47
N PRO A 81 2.05 -6.28 2.43
CA PRO A 81 2.65 -6.87 3.61
C PRO A 81 3.11 -5.81 4.61
N ASP A 82 3.23 -6.21 5.87
CA ASP A 82 3.69 -5.28 6.89
C ASP A 82 5.20 -4.97 6.76
N PRO A 83 5.57 -3.68 6.79
CA PRO A 83 6.97 -3.29 6.57
C PRO A 83 7.88 -3.79 7.70
N GLY A 84 7.34 -4.07 8.89
CA GLY A 84 8.13 -4.54 10.03
C GLY A 84 8.68 -5.95 9.82
N GLY A 85 7.83 -6.89 9.39
CA GLY A 85 8.20 -8.25 9.05
C GLY A 85 9.09 -8.30 7.81
N THR A 86 8.72 -7.55 6.77
CA THR A 86 9.48 -7.43 5.51
C THR A 86 10.91 -6.93 5.73
N LEU A 87 11.12 -5.98 6.65
CA LEU A 87 12.45 -5.49 7.05
C LEU A 87 13.17 -6.36 8.10
N GLY A 88 12.53 -7.41 8.62
CA GLY A 88 13.10 -8.26 9.67
C GLY A 88 13.31 -7.54 11.01
N LEU A 89 12.47 -6.57 11.35
CA LEU A 89 12.62 -5.80 12.58
C LEU A 89 12.36 -6.66 13.83
N PRO A 90 13.02 -6.36 14.97
CA PRO A 90 12.68 -6.97 16.24
C PRO A 90 11.19 -6.81 16.57
N GLY A 91 10.61 -7.81 17.24
CA GLY A 91 9.16 -7.86 17.48
C GLY A 91 8.57 -6.64 18.21
N ALA A 92 9.37 -5.90 18.98
CA ALA A 92 8.91 -4.65 19.62
C ALA A 92 8.64 -3.52 18.60
N LEU A 93 9.37 -3.50 17.48
CA LEU A 93 9.21 -2.55 16.39
C LEU A 93 8.26 -3.07 15.31
N ALA A 94 8.33 -4.38 15.01
CA ALA A 94 7.51 -4.99 13.97
C ALA A 94 6.02 -5.01 14.33
N ARG A 95 5.64 -5.35 15.58
CA ARG A 95 4.23 -5.49 15.97
C ARG A 95 3.40 -4.19 15.82
N PRO A 96 3.89 -3.02 16.25
CA PRO A 96 3.20 -1.76 15.98
C PRO A 96 2.97 -1.48 14.49
N LEU A 97 3.99 -1.72 13.65
CA LEU A 97 3.88 -1.53 12.20
C LEU A 97 2.91 -2.54 11.58
N ALA A 98 2.94 -3.79 12.02
CA ALA A 98 1.99 -4.81 11.60
C ALA A 98 0.54 -4.45 11.96
N ARG A 99 0.30 -3.87 13.14
CA ARG A 99 -1.04 -3.35 13.49
C ARG A 99 -1.48 -2.22 12.56
N ARG A 100 -0.58 -1.28 12.25
CA ARG A 100 -0.88 -0.18 11.31
C ARG A 100 -1.16 -0.70 9.90
N GLN A 101 -0.36 -1.64 9.40
CA GLN A 101 -0.59 -2.22 8.07
C GLN A 101 -1.88 -3.02 8.01
N ARG A 102 -2.19 -3.82 9.05
CA ARG A 102 -3.50 -4.52 9.13
C ARG A 102 -4.66 -3.54 9.08
N ALA A 103 -4.55 -2.40 9.75
CA ALA A 103 -5.57 -1.35 9.72
C ALA A 103 -5.75 -0.78 8.31
N VAL A 104 -4.66 -0.44 7.61
CA VAL A 104 -4.69 0.02 6.21
C VAL A 104 -5.30 -1.06 5.30
N ASN A 105 -4.84 -2.31 5.40
CA ASN A 105 -5.36 -3.40 4.57
C ASN A 105 -6.86 -3.63 4.79
N ALA A 106 -7.35 -3.55 6.04
CA ALA A 106 -8.78 -3.66 6.34
C ALA A 106 -9.61 -2.56 5.66
N VAL A 107 -9.09 -1.32 5.63
CA VAL A 107 -9.71 -0.22 4.87
C VAL A 107 -9.70 -0.52 3.37
N VAL A 108 -8.56 -0.96 2.82
CA VAL A 108 -8.48 -1.30 1.39
C VAL A 108 -9.46 -2.41 1.03
N HIS A 109 -9.62 -3.45 1.85
CA HIS A 109 -10.61 -4.51 1.65
C HIS A 109 -12.03 -3.94 1.59
N ALA A 110 -12.44 -3.19 2.63
CA ALA A 110 -13.79 -2.63 2.71
C ALA A 110 -14.09 -1.69 1.53
N LEU A 111 -13.15 -0.82 1.15
CA LEU A 111 -13.34 0.09 0.03
C LEU A 111 -13.29 -0.61 -1.33
N SER A 112 -12.56 -1.72 -1.44
CA SER A 112 -12.57 -2.53 -2.67
C SER A 112 -13.91 -3.19 -2.88
N GLU A 113 -14.54 -3.71 -1.82
CA GLU A 113 -15.90 -4.24 -1.89
C GLU A 113 -16.91 -3.14 -2.23
N ARG A 114 -16.80 -1.96 -1.60
CA ARG A 114 -17.69 -0.82 -1.84
C ARG A 114 -17.65 -0.30 -3.28
N TYR A 115 -16.45 -0.17 -3.86
CA TYR A 115 -16.26 0.41 -5.19
C TYR A 115 -16.05 -0.62 -6.30
N GLY A 116 -16.18 -1.92 -6.01
CA GLY A 116 -16.01 -2.99 -6.99
C GLY A 116 -14.59 -3.07 -7.57
N ALA A 117 -13.57 -2.75 -6.76
CA ALA A 117 -12.19 -2.73 -7.20
C ALA A 117 -11.66 -4.15 -7.47
N VAL A 118 -10.80 -4.27 -8.48
CA VAL A 118 -9.96 -5.44 -8.71
C VAL A 118 -8.89 -5.47 -7.63
N HIS A 119 -9.17 -6.21 -6.55
CA HIS A 119 -8.34 -6.28 -5.35
C HIS A 119 -7.39 -7.48 -5.38
N LEU A 120 -6.08 -7.24 -5.40
CA LEU A 120 -5.08 -8.28 -5.24
C LEU A 120 -4.65 -8.47 -3.79
N HIS A 121 -4.82 -9.67 -3.24
CA HIS A 121 -4.31 -9.98 -1.90
C HIS A 121 -2.79 -10.24 -1.92
N ALA A 122 -1.95 -9.22 -1.74
CA ALA A 122 -0.49 -9.34 -1.76
C ALA A 122 0.17 -9.32 -0.37
N ALA A 123 -0.60 -9.27 0.72
CA ALA A 123 -0.05 -9.20 2.07
C ALA A 123 0.55 -10.52 2.59
N GLU A 124 0.33 -11.64 1.90
CA GLU A 124 0.69 -12.99 2.35
C GLU A 124 1.28 -13.84 1.20
N GLY A 125 1.86 -14.99 1.54
CA GLY A 125 2.36 -16.00 0.60
C GLY A 125 3.88 -16.12 0.50
N ALA A 126 4.35 -17.13 -0.22
CA ALA A 126 5.76 -17.50 -0.32
C ALA A 126 6.65 -16.38 -0.92
N TRP A 127 6.07 -15.50 -1.72
CA TRP A 127 6.79 -14.39 -2.38
C TRP A 127 7.42 -13.41 -1.38
N LEU A 128 6.87 -13.31 -0.17
CA LEU A 128 7.37 -12.44 0.89
C LEU A 128 8.76 -12.84 1.37
N THR A 129 9.02 -14.15 1.46
CA THR A 129 10.29 -14.70 1.93
C THR A 129 11.33 -14.86 0.83
N ASP A 130 10.91 -14.79 -0.44
CA ASP A 130 11.83 -14.90 -1.57
C ASP A 130 12.60 -13.59 -1.76
N ARG A 131 13.90 -13.63 -1.43
CA ARG A 131 14.79 -12.48 -1.53
C ARG A 131 14.93 -11.93 -2.95
N ALA A 132 14.64 -12.71 -3.99
CA ALA A 132 14.68 -12.28 -5.39
C ALA A 132 13.46 -11.42 -5.79
N MET A 133 12.39 -11.43 -4.99
CA MET A 133 11.21 -10.60 -5.22
C MET A 133 11.40 -9.14 -4.80
N TRP A 134 12.41 -8.86 -3.97
CA TRP A 134 12.62 -7.57 -3.34
C TRP A 134 13.84 -6.85 -3.90
N SER A 135 13.77 -5.53 -3.89
CA SER A 135 14.89 -4.65 -4.15
C SER A 135 15.94 -4.74 -3.03
N ALA A 136 17.07 -4.03 -3.20
CA ALA A 136 18.15 -3.99 -2.22
C ALA A 136 17.70 -3.53 -0.83
N ASP A 137 16.66 -2.70 -0.74
CA ASP A 137 16.14 -2.16 0.52
C ASP A 137 15.23 -3.09 1.31
N ARG A 138 14.90 -4.25 0.75
CA ARG A 138 13.98 -5.24 1.35
C ARG A 138 12.59 -4.69 1.63
N LEU A 139 12.18 -3.56 1.07
CA LEU A 139 10.87 -2.94 1.29
C LEU A 139 10.07 -2.79 -0.01
N HIS A 140 10.74 -2.49 -1.11
CA HIS A 140 10.10 -2.36 -2.42
C HIS A 140 10.30 -3.65 -3.23
N PRO A 141 9.30 -4.09 -4.01
CA PRO A 141 9.50 -5.14 -4.99
C PRO A 141 10.62 -4.76 -5.97
N GLY A 142 11.47 -5.73 -6.32
CA GLY A 142 12.37 -5.61 -7.47
C GLY A 142 11.61 -5.84 -8.78
N GLU A 143 12.30 -5.86 -9.91
CA GLU A 143 11.65 -6.13 -11.21
C GLU A 143 10.86 -7.44 -11.19
N ARG A 144 11.47 -8.53 -10.71
CA ARG A 144 10.79 -9.84 -10.60
C ARG A 144 9.52 -9.74 -9.74
N GLY A 145 9.58 -9.05 -8.60
CA GLY A 145 8.42 -8.84 -7.73
C GLY A 145 7.31 -8.05 -8.43
N HIS A 146 7.65 -6.97 -9.15
CA HIS A 146 6.69 -6.21 -9.95
C HIS A 146 6.05 -7.06 -11.07
N ARG A 147 6.83 -7.90 -11.75
CA ARG A 147 6.31 -8.82 -12.78
C ARG A 147 5.37 -9.86 -12.19
N GLN A 148 5.69 -10.42 -11.03
CA GLN A 148 4.78 -11.35 -10.35
C GLN A 148 3.47 -10.67 -9.94
N LEU A 149 3.52 -9.43 -9.45
CA LEU A 149 2.29 -8.66 -9.18
C LEU A 149 1.49 -8.42 -10.48
N ALA A 150 2.15 -8.08 -11.58
CA ALA A 150 1.51 -7.86 -12.87
C ALA A 150 0.84 -9.14 -13.41
N VAL A 151 1.48 -10.30 -13.31
CA VAL A 151 0.91 -11.61 -13.67
C VAL A 151 -0.33 -11.90 -12.83
N ARG A 152 -0.27 -11.64 -11.52
CA ARG A 152 -1.39 -11.89 -10.62
C ARG A 152 -2.56 -10.94 -10.87
N PHE A 153 -2.31 -9.65 -11.14
CA PHE A 153 -3.36 -8.73 -11.55
C PHE A 153 -3.97 -9.13 -12.90
N HIS A 154 -3.16 -9.55 -13.87
CA HIS A 154 -3.66 -10.05 -15.15
C HIS A 154 -4.60 -11.23 -14.96
N ALA A 155 -4.25 -12.20 -14.10
CA ALA A 155 -5.13 -13.33 -13.81
C ALA A 155 -6.50 -12.89 -13.27
N VAL A 156 -6.53 -11.99 -12.28
CA VAL A 156 -7.80 -11.48 -11.72
C VAL A 156 -8.59 -10.67 -12.75
N LEU A 157 -7.92 -9.88 -13.59
CA LEU A 157 -8.57 -9.16 -14.68
C LEU A 157 -9.12 -10.10 -15.74
N ALA A 158 -8.43 -11.21 -16.03
CA ALA A 158 -8.87 -12.20 -17.00
C ALA A 158 -10.10 -12.97 -16.49
N GLU A 159 -10.13 -13.33 -15.20
CA GLU A 159 -11.29 -13.91 -14.54
C GLU A 159 -12.51 -12.98 -14.58
N ALA A 160 -12.28 -11.66 -14.47
CA ALA A 160 -13.32 -10.64 -14.61
C ALA A 160 -13.71 -10.34 -16.08
N GLY A 161 -13.07 -10.99 -17.07
CA GLY A 161 -13.30 -10.74 -18.50
C GLY A 161 -12.75 -9.41 -19.02
N LEU A 162 -11.93 -8.71 -18.22
CA LEU A 162 -11.34 -7.41 -18.53
C LEU A 162 -9.99 -7.54 -19.25
N ALA A 163 -9.27 -8.64 -19.05
CA ALA A 163 -8.03 -8.95 -19.77
C ALA A 163 -8.19 -10.16 -20.68
N THR A 164 -8.23 -9.93 -22.00
CA THR A 164 -8.39 -11.00 -23.01
C THR A 164 -7.09 -11.38 -23.72
N GLY A 165 -6.00 -10.65 -23.45
CA GLY A 165 -4.68 -10.89 -24.05
C GLY A 165 -3.85 -11.90 -23.27
N ALA A 166 -2.68 -12.25 -23.83
CA ALA A 166 -1.70 -13.09 -23.15
C ALA A 166 -1.23 -12.44 -21.83
N ALA A 167 -0.95 -13.28 -20.83
CA ALA A 167 -0.37 -12.83 -19.58
C ALA A 167 1.01 -12.20 -19.80
N PRO A 168 1.40 -11.18 -19.00
CA PRO A 168 2.74 -10.63 -19.06
C PRO A 168 3.79 -11.68 -18.67
N SER A 169 5.03 -11.51 -19.15
CA SER A 169 6.12 -12.41 -18.78
C SER A 169 6.45 -12.29 -17.28
N PRO A 170 6.54 -13.41 -16.53
CA PRO A 170 6.96 -13.42 -15.14
C PRO A 170 8.48 -13.19 -14.98
N GLU A 171 9.25 -13.34 -16.05
CA GLU A 171 10.70 -13.31 -16.00
C GLU A 171 11.25 -11.89 -16.16
N PRO A 172 12.22 -11.48 -15.33
CA PRO A 172 12.86 -10.18 -15.44
C PRO A 172 13.63 -10.05 -16.76
N GLU A 173 13.61 -8.86 -17.33
CA GLU A 173 14.36 -8.47 -18.51
C GLU A 173 15.72 -7.88 -18.15
N PHE A 174 15.88 -7.36 -16.93
CA PHE A 174 17.13 -6.78 -16.46
C PHE A 174 17.86 -7.74 -15.50
N PRO A 175 19.20 -7.76 -15.55
CA PRO A 175 19.98 -8.56 -14.61
C PRO A 175 19.76 -8.07 -13.18
N ALA A 176 19.71 -9.02 -12.24
CA ALA A 176 19.61 -8.69 -10.84
C ALA A 176 20.78 -7.79 -10.40
N PRO A 177 20.56 -6.80 -9.52
CA PRO A 177 21.63 -5.97 -8.99
C PRO A 177 22.70 -6.84 -8.32
N THR A 178 23.98 -6.53 -8.58
CA THR A 178 25.07 -7.21 -7.89
C THR A 178 25.03 -6.89 -6.39
N THR A 179 25.68 -7.74 -5.58
CA THR A 179 25.82 -7.50 -4.13
C THR A 179 26.52 -6.18 -3.84
N SER A 180 27.54 -5.82 -4.64
CA SER A 180 28.25 -4.54 -4.53
C SER A 180 27.36 -3.34 -4.88
N ALA A 181 26.54 -3.43 -5.95
CA ALA A 181 25.60 -2.38 -6.32
C ALA A 181 24.53 -2.18 -5.22
N SER A 182 24.05 -3.28 -4.64
CA SER A 182 23.09 -3.24 -3.54
C SER A 182 23.68 -2.59 -2.28
N LEU A 183 24.92 -2.92 -1.93
CA LEU A 183 25.65 -2.32 -0.81
C LEU A 183 25.91 -0.83 -1.03
N TRP A 184 26.29 -0.44 -2.25
CA TRP A 184 26.53 0.96 -2.60
C TRP A 184 25.24 1.79 -2.56
N TRP A 185 24.12 1.24 -3.04
CA TRP A 185 22.81 1.87 -2.92
C TRP A 185 22.40 2.05 -1.46
N LEU A 186 22.59 1.03 -0.62
CA LEU A 186 22.34 1.11 0.83
C LEU A 186 23.19 2.21 1.47
N ALA A 187 24.47 2.29 1.11
CA ALA A 187 25.40 3.30 1.65
C ALA A 187 25.07 4.73 1.22
N THR A 188 24.42 4.93 0.07
CA THR A 188 24.11 6.25 -0.49
C THR A 188 22.65 6.63 -0.27
N ALA A 189 21.75 6.05 -1.06
CA ALA A 189 20.32 6.31 -1.02
C ALA A 189 19.68 5.84 0.28
N GLY A 190 20.09 4.68 0.79
CA GLY A 190 19.65 4.14 2.08
C GLY A 190 20.02 5.06 3.25
N THR A 191 21.28 5.48 3.33
CA THR A 191 21.74 6.44 4.35
C THR A 191 21.01 7.78 4.24
N GLY A 192 20.81 8.31 3.04
CA GLY A 192 20.04 9.53 2.82
C GLY A 192 18.57 9.40 3.26
N TRP A 193 17.96 8.24 3.04
CA TRP A 193 16.62 7.94 3.56
C TRP A 193 16.61 7.87 5.09
N VAL A 194 17.54 7.11 5.71
CA VAL A 194 17.64 7.02 7.18
C VAL A 194 17.88 8.39 7.80
N ALA A 195 18.75 9.21 7.23
CA ALA A 195 19.01 10.57 7.71
C ALA A 195 17.77 11.47 7.61
N ARG A 196 17.00 11.41 6.52
CA ARG A 196 15.70 12.11 6.46
C ARG A 196 14.69 11.55 7.46
N ARG A 197 14.83 10.29 7.84
CA ARG A 197 13.90 9.57 8.72
C ARG A 197 14.29 9.52 10.19
N CYS A 198 15.44 10.07 10.55
CA CYS A 198 15.88 10.10 11.94
C CYS A 198 15.12 11.11 12.80
N THR A 199 14.48 12.09 12.18
CA THR A 199 13.71 13.13 12.88
C THR A 199 12.21 12.90 12.89
N ASP A 200 11.64 12.16 11.93
CA ASP A 200 10.18 11.95 11.82
C ASP A 200 9.72 10.52 12.21
N LEU A 201 10.52 9.50 11.92
CA LEU A 201 10.14 8.09 12.04
C LEU A 201 10.79 7.45 13.27
N LEU A 202 12.11 7.60 13.44
CA LEU A 202 12.85 6.89 14.49
C LEU A 202 12.34 7.18 15.91
N PRO A 203 12.13 8.45 16.33
CA PRO A 203 11.64 8.74 17.69
C PRO A 203 10.27 8.13 17.97
N GLN A 204 9.38 8.12 16.98
CA GLN A 204 8.06 7.52 17.14
C GLN A 204 8.13 6.00 17.18
N LEU A 205 8.92 5.36 16.30
CA LEU A 205 9.11 3.91 16.34
C LEU A 205 9.62 3.44 17.70
N LEU A 206 10.55 4.19 18.30
CA LEU A 206 11.03 3.90 19.66
C LEU A 206 9.93 4.08 20.70
N THR A 207 9.08 5.10 20.57
CA THR A 207 7.93 5.31 21.45
C THR A 207 6.92 4.16 21.36
N LEU A 208 6.61 3.71 20.14
CA LEU A 208 5.73 2.56 19.89
C LEU A 208 6.33 1.26 20.44
N ALA A 209 7.64 1.07 20.26
CA ALA A 209 8.34 -0.10 20.81
C ALA A 209 8.37 -0.09 22.34
N ALA A 210 8.59 1.07 22.96
CA ALA A 210 8.52 1.21 24.41
C ALA A 210 7.09 0.89 24.92
N ASP A 211 6.06 1.37 24.24
CA ASP A 211 4.68 1.05 24.57
C ASP A 211 4.36 -0.44 24.43
N GLU A 212 4.81 -1.06 23.33
CA GLU A 212 4.71 -2.49 23.08
C GLU A 212 5.36 -3.31 24.20
N LEU A 213 6.59 -2.94 24.60
CA LEU A 213 7.32 -3.61 25.68
C LEU A 213 6.62 -3.44 27.03
N ARG A 214 6.09 -2.25 27.34
CA ARG A 214 5.31 -2.01 28.58
C ARG A 214 4.04 -2.86 28.62
N HIS A 215 3.29 -2.92 27.52
CA HIS A 215 2.08 -3.74 27.43
C HIS A 215 2.40 -5.23 27.53
N ARG A 216 3.51 -5.67 26.90
CA ARG A 216 3.99 -7.05 26.99
C ARG A 216 4.39 -7.42 28.43
N ALA A 217 5.15 -6.57 29.11
CA ALA A 217 5.56 -6.78 30.50
C ALA A 217 4.35 -6.88 31.45
N ARG A 218 3.25 -6.18 31.13
CA ARG A 218 2.00 -6.21 31.90
C ARG A 218 1.02 -7.30 31.46
N GLY A 219 1.33 -8.10 30.43
CA GLY A 219 0.41 -9.10 29.89
C GLY A 219 -0.84 -8.51 29.21
N THR A 220 -0.77 -7.26 28.72
CA THR A 220 -1.93 -6.51 28.19
C THR A 220 -1.82 -6.19 26.70
N SER A 221 -0.95 -6.86 25.94
CA SER A 221 -0.75 -6.62 24.49
C SER A 221 -2.05 -6.71 23.69
N ALA A 222 -2.98 -7.60 24.04
CA ALA A 222 -4.29 -7.71 23.39
C ALA A 222 -5.10 -6.41 23.39
N ARG A 223 -4.88 -5.50 24.36
CA ARG A 223 -5.54 -4.19 24.38
C ARG A 223 -5.10 -3.30 23.21
N LEU A 224 -3.86 -3.44 22.74
CA LEU A 224 -3.36 -2.70 21.58
C LEU A 224 -4.03 -3.18 20.29
N ASP A 225 -4.21 -4.50 20.14
CA ASP A 225 -4.90 -5.07 18.98
C ASP A 225 -6.39 -4.70 18.96
N LEU A 226 -7.06 -4.76 20.12
CA LEU A 226 -8.46 -4.33 20.25
C LEU A 226 -8.65 -2.84 19.93
N ARG A 227 -7.75 -1.97 20.42
CA ARG A 227 -7.79 -0.53 20.09
C ARG A 227 -7.60 -0.27 18.59
N ALA A 228 -6.66 -0.97 17.96
CA ALA A 228 -6.44 -0.85 16.52
C ALA A 228 -7.68 -1.30 15.73
N SER A 229 -8.28 -2.44 16.09
CA SER A 229 -9.50 -2.94 15.46
C SER A 229 -10.71 -2.01 15.66
N ALA A 230 -10.87 -1.45 16.87
CA ALA A 230 -11.92 -0.48 17.16
C ALA A 230 -11.74 0.82 16.34
N ALA A 231 -10.50 1.31 16.18
CA ALA A 231 -10.21 2.49 15.37
C ALA A 231 -10.55 2.28 13.89
N VAL A 232 -10.22 1.10 13.33
CA VAL A 232 -10.61 0.74 11.95
C VAL A 232 -12.13 0.70 11.81
N SER A 233 -12.82 0.04 12.74
CA SER A 233 -14.28 -0.07 12.72
C SER A 233 -14.95 1.30 12.79
N ALA A 234 -14.43 2.18 13.66
CA ALA A 234 -14.91 3.57 13.77
C ALA A 234 -14.63 4.38 12.50
N ALA A 235 -13.46 4.21 11.87
CA ALA A 235 -13.12 4.87 10.62
C ALA A 235 -14.07 4.47 9.48
N LEU A 236 -14.31 3.18 9.29
CA LEU A 236 -15.23 2.68 8.28
C LEU A 236 -16.69 3.09 8.55
N ALA A 237 -17.13 3.03 9.81
CA ALA A 237 -18.47 3.48 10.18
C ALA A 237 -18.70 4.97 9.88
N ALA A 238 -17.68 5.81 10.06
CA ALA A 238 -17.75 7.24 9.73
C ALA A 238 -17.99 7.49 8.23
N LEU A 239 -17.40 6.66 7.35
CA LEU A 239 -17.63 6.76 5.90
C LEU A 239 -19.08 6.44 5.53
N SER A 240 -19.68 5.41 6.14
CA SER A 240 -21.07 5.04 5.88
C SER A 240 -22.10 6.04 6.43
N VAL A 241 -21.73 6.84 7.44
CA VAL A 241 -22.60 7.92 7.95
C VAL A 241 -22.58 9.12 7.01
N ALA A 242 -21.41 9.49 6.48
CA ALA A 242 -21.28 10.57 5.51
C ALA A 242 -22.13 10.31 4.25
N GLU A 243 -22.19 9.08 3.76
CA GLU A 243 -23.07 8.68 2.64
C GLU A 243 -24.56 8.91 2.91
N ARG A 244 -25.01 8.79 4.16
CA ARG A 244 -26.43 8.97 4.54
C ARG A 244 -26.83 10.43 4.71
N GLN A 245 -25.87 11.36 4.70
CA GLN A 245 -26.13 12.80 4.75
C GLN A 245 -25.51 13.55 3.55
N PRO A 246 -25.87 13.25 2.29
CA PRO A 246 -25.36 14.02 1.16
C PRO A 246 -25.96 15.44 1.08
N ASP A 247 -27.18 15.66 1.61
CA ASP A 247 -27.91 16.93 1.52
C ASP A 247 -28.23 17.52 2.92
N ALA A 248 -27.37 18.40 3.39
CA ALA A 248 -27.69 19.40 4.41
C ALA A 248 -26.80 20.65 4.21
N ALA A 249 -26.80 21.20 2.99
CA ALA A 249 -26.28 22.54 2.69
C ALA A 249 -26.95 23.09 1.43
#